data_AF-E0S757-F1
#
_entry.id   AF-E0S757-F1
#
_cell.length_a   1.000
_cell.length_b   1.000
_cell.length_c   1.000
_cell.angle_alpha   90.00
_cell.angle_beta   90.00
_cell.angle_gamma   90.00
#
_symmetry.space_group_name_H-M   'P 1'
#
loop_
_entity.id
_entity.type
_entity.pdbx_description
1 polymer ?
#
loop_
_entity_poly.entity_id
_entity_poly.type
_entity_poly.pdbx_seq_one_letter_code
_entity_poly.pdbx_strand_id
1 'polypeptide(L)'
;MNNNEALVGEFVRMLIENHRKSVPTRKQSVRAQLKVGIKEVIVLIEASKEYLRKLGLELVGISKVEIVDPMDAEKYFIRRLEPSNDVDPHPTEEFRRLILVLTFVVLEQKSVEISRLWFLLQKTEVFESEDDFSEFLRWAKGQGYLFAVRDEERLVITLGWRYYCDFHRFDPKEYFRNNSY
;
A
#
# COMPACT_ATOMS: atom_id res chain seq x y z
N MET A 1 -26.03 12.11 -22.34
CA MET A 1 -25.18 11.56 -21.26
C MET A 1 -25.18 12.54 -20.12
N ASN A 2 -25.49 12.09 -18.91
CA ASN A 2 -25.58 12.95 -17.74
C ASN A 2 -24.17 13.43 -17.40
N ASN A 3 -23.94 14.73 -17.26
CA ASN A 3 -22.59 15.30 -17.11
C ASN A 3 -21.81 14.68 -15.91
N ASN A 4 -22.55 14.24 -14.90
CA ASN A 4 -22.03 13.53 -13.73
C ASN A 4 -21.45 12.14 -14.06
N GLU A 5 -22.05 11.40 -14.99
CA GLU A 5 -21.59 10.05 -15.34
C GLU A 5 -20.24 10.08 -16.07
N ALA A 6 -20.05 11.08 -16.94
CA ALA A 6 -18.76 11.32 -17.59
C ALA A 6 -17.67 11.63 -16.55
N LEU A 7 -17.95 12.48 -15.56
CA LEU A 7 -16.99 12.81 -14.51
C LEU A 7 -16.64 11.60 -13.62
N VAL A 8 -17.59 10.71 -13.35
CA VAL A 8 -17.34 9.47 -12.61
C VAL A 8 -16.42 8.54 -13.40
N GLY A 9 -16.66 8.38 -14.70
CA GLY A 9 -15.80 7.57 -15.58
C GLY A 9 -14.36 8.11 -15.62
N GLU A 10 -14.20 9.43 -15.74
CA GLU A 10 -12.90 10.10 -15.72
C GLU A 10 -12.17 9.95 -14.39
N PHE A 11 -12.89 10.05 -13.28
CA PHE A 11 -12.33 9.82 -11.95
C PHE A 11 -11.85 8.37 -11.77
N VAL A 12 -12.67 7.39 -12.17
CA VAL A 12 -12.30 5.95 -12.13
C VAL A 12 -11.09 5.68 -13.02
N ARG A 13 -11.04 6.24 -14.22
CA ARG A 13 -9.90 6.11 -15.13
C ARG A 13 -8.61 6.64 -14.50
N MET A 14 -8.68 7.80 -13.86
CA MET A 14 -7.53 8.38 -13.15
C MET A 14 -7.09 7.51 -11.96
N LEU A 15 -8.01 6.91 -11.21
CA LEU A 15 -7.68 5.95 -10.16
C LEU A 15 -6.93 4.73 -10.71
N ILE A 16 -7.42 4.15 -11.82
CA ILE A 16 -6.80 2.98 -12.47
C ILE A 16 -5.42 3.32 -13.03
N GLU A 17 -5.26 4.47 -13.69
CA GLU A 17 -3.98 4.92 -14.23
C GLU A 17 -2.92 5.11 -13.14
N ASN A 18 -3.31 5.69 -12.00
CA ASN A 18 -2.42 5.89 -10.87
C ASN A 18 -2.09 4.56 -10.17
N HIS A 19 -3.06 3.67 -10.02
CA HIS A 19 -2.83 2.33 -9.50
C HIS A 19 -1.84 1.53 -10.35
N ARG A 20 -1.96 1.59 -11.69
CA ARG A 20 -0.99 0.95 -12.60
C ARG A 20 0.44 1.46 -12.40
N LYS A 21 0.59 2.73 -12.03
CA LYS A 21 1.88 3.37 -11.71
C LYS A 21 2.29 3.17 -10.25
N SER A 22 1.52 2.42 -9.45
CA SER A 22 1.74 2.22 -8.01
C SER A 22 1.81 3.54 -7.22
N VAL A 23 1.05 4.56 -7.64
CA VAL A 23 0.99 5.86 -6.95
C VAL A 23 -0.42 6.19 -6.49
N PRO A 24 -0.58 6.89 -5.36
CA PRO A 24 -1.89 7.31 -4.90
C PRO A 24 -2.43 8.53 -5.63
N THR A 25 -3.74 8.55 -5.79
CA THR A 25 -4.47 9.68 -6.37
C THR A 25 -4.71 10.73 -5.31
N ARG A 26 -4.21 11.96 -5.49
CA ARG A 26 -4.41 13.05 -4.52
C ARG A 26 -5.74 13.75 -4.74
N LYS A 27 -6.50 14.03 -3.68
CA LYS A 27 -7.77 14.79 -3.72
C LYS A 27 -7.60 16.13 -4.45
N GLN A 28 -6.51 16.84 -4.18
CA GLN A 28 -6.20 18.10 -4.86
C GLN A 28 -6.00 17.92 -6.38
N SER A 29 -5.36 16.84 -6.82
CA SER A 29 -5.16 16.56 -8.25
C SER A 29 -6.48 16.25 -8.96
N VAL A 30 -7.39 15.51 -8.30
CA VAL A 30 -8.75 15.25 -8.81
C VAL A 30 -9.47 16.56 -9.06
N ARG A 31 -9.50 17.45 -8.07
CA ARG A 31 -10.15 18.75 -8.15
C ARG A 31 -9.60 19.60 -9.29
N ALA A 32 -8.28 19.63 -9.42
CA ALA A 32 -7.61 20.42 -10.45
C ALA A 32 -7.88 19.89 -11.87
N GLN A 33 -7.77 18.57 -12.07
CA GLN A 33 -7.91 17.97 -13.41
C GLN A 33 -9.37 17.92 -13.88
N LEU A 34 -10.29 17.56 -12.98
CA LEU A 34 -11.72 17.47 -13.31
C LEU A 34 -12.45 18.80 -13.15
N LYS A 35 -11.79 19.84 -12.62
CA LYS A 35 -12.34 21.18 -12.37
C LYS A 35 -13.60 21.14 -11.48
N VAL A 36 -13.52 20.35 -10.41
CA VAL A 36 -14.63 20.10 -9.49
C VAL A 36 -14.36 20.63 -8.08
N GLY A 37 -15.42 20.99 -7.36
CA GLY A 37 -15.36 21.37 -5.95
C GLY A 37 -15.29 20.16 -5.02
N ILE A 38 -15.23 20.43 -3.71
CA ILE A 38 -15.14 19.38 -2.69
C ILE A 38 -16.42 18.53 -2.64
N LYS A 39 -17.59 19.17 -2.78
CA LYS A 39 -18.89 18.47 -2.76
C LYS A 39 -19.02 17.51 -3.93
N GLU A 40 -18.55 17.92 -5.10
CA GLU A 40 -18.54 17.09 -6.29
C GLU A 40 -17.58 15.91 -6.13
N VAL A 41 -16.39 16.10 -5.53
CA VAL A 41 -15.48 14.98 -5.24
C VAL A 41 -16.14 13.92 -4.37
N ILE A 42 -16.90 14.32 -3.35
CA ILE A 42 -17.67 13.40 -2.49
C ILE A 42 -18.66 12.59 -3.34
N VAL A 43 -19.37 13.23 -4.28
CA VAL A 43 -20.28 12.54 -5.21
C VAL A 43 -19.51 11.56 -6.11
N LEU A 44 -18.32 11.93 -6.60
CA LEU A 44 -17.48 11.05 -7.42
C LEU A 44 -17.01 9.82 -6.63
N ILE A 45 -16.60 10.01 -5.37
CA ILE A 45 -16.21 8.92 -4.47
C ILE A 45 -17.36 7.94 -4.33
N GLU A 46 -18.55 8.40 -3.93
CA GLU A 46 -19.72 7.51 -3.75
C GLU A 46 -20.12 6.80 -5.03
N ALA A 47 -20.26 7.55 -6.13
CA ALA A 47 -20.69 6.99 -7.39
C ALA A 47 -19.68 5.95 -7.93
N SER A 48 -18.38 6.16 -7.73
CA SER A 48 -17.33 5.24 -8.20
C SER A 48 -17.28 3.89 -7.48
N LYS A 49 -17.75 3.80 -6.22
CA LYS A 49 -17.69 2.58 -5.41
C LYS A 49 -18.34 1.39 -6.12
N GLU A 50 -19.51 1.60 -6.71
CA GLU A 50 -20.25 0.53 -7.40
C GLU A 50 -19.56 0.07 -8.69
N TYR A 51 -18.97 0.99 -9.45
CA TYR A 51 -18.21 0.64 -10.65
C TYR A 51 -16.96 -0.17 -10.29
N LEU A 52 -16.23 0.24 -9.25
CA LEU A 52 -15.02 -0.47 -8.81
C LEU A 52 -15.36 -1.85 -8.25
N ARG A 53 -16.45 -2.00 -7.48
CA ARG A 53 -16.89 -3.30 -6.96
C ARG A 53 -17.18 -4.30 -8.08
N LYS A 54 -17.81 -3.86 -9.18
CA LYS A 54 -18.06 -4.70 -10.37
C LYS A 54 -16.77 -5.21 -11.02
N LEU A 55 -15.64 -4.54 -10.80
CA LEU A 55 -14.31 -4.93 -11.26
C LEU A 55 -13.52 -5.73 -10.21
N GLY A 56 -14.13 -6.08 -9.07
CA GLY A 56 -13.44 -6.73 -7.97
C GLY A 56 -12.51 -5.79 -7.18
N LEU A 57 -12.73 -4.47 -7.27
CA LEU A 57 -11.89 -3.43 -6.67
C LEU A 57 -12.65 -2.64 -5.61
N GLU A 58 -11.90 -2.04 -4.70
CA GLU A 58 -12.39 -1.16 -3.65
C GLU A 58 -11.60 0.15 -3.66
N LEU A 59 -12.31 1.27 -3.57
CA LEU A 59 -11.71 2.58 -3.32
C LEU A 59 -11.44 2.75 -1.82
N VAL A 60 -10.20 3.04 -1.46
CA VAL A 60 -9.78 3.29 -0.09
C VAL A 60 -9.13 4.65 0.06
N GLY A 61 -9.38 5.30 1.19
CA GLY A 61 -8.64 6.48 1.63
C GLY A 61 -7.33 6.03 2.27
N ILE A 62 -6.23 6.77 2.05
CA ILE A 62 -4.94 6.43 2.64
C ILE A 62 -4.40 7.57 3.51
N SER A 63 -3.93 7.22 4.70
CA SER A 63 -3.08 8.08 5.53
C SER A 63 -1.61 7.64 5.35
N LYS A 64 -0.69 8.05 6.24
CA LYS A 64 0.69 7.57 6.19
C LYS A 64 0.82 6.09 6.59
N VAL A 65 0.00 5.66 7.55
CA VAL A 65 0.19 4.40 8.30
C VAL A 65 -1.07 3.55 8.40
N GLU A 66 -2.14 3.92 7.70
CA GLU A 66 -3.41 3.18 7.75
C GLU A 66 -4.31 3.52 6.55
N ILE A 67 -5.34 2.71 6.40
CA ILE A 67 -6.49 2.96 5.53
C ILE A 67 -7.54 3.72 6.33
N VAL A 68 -8.11 4.75 5.73
CA VAL A 68 -9.17 5.58 6.30
C VAL A 68 -10.34 5.68 5.33
N ASP A 69 -11.47 6.24 5.78
CA ASP A 69 -12.60 6.50 4.89
C ASP A 69 -12.16 7.41 3.72
N PRO A 70 -12.43 7.03 2.46
CA PRO A 70 -12.18 7.88 1.30
C PRO A 70 -12.73 9.31 1.42
N MET A 71 -13.82 9.52 2.16
CA MET A 71 -14.41 10.84 2.35
C MET A 71 -13.50 11.79 3.13
N ASP A 72 -12.78 11.26 4.12
CA ASP A 72 -11.91 12.01 5.01
C ASP A 72 -10.47 12.07 4.50
N ALA A 73 -10.10 11.23 3.53
CA ALA A 73 -8.73 11.08 3.07
C ALA A 73 -8.29 12.17 2.08
N GLU A 74 -7.04 12.62 2.17
CA GLU A 74 -6.43 13.51 1.16
C GLU A 74 -5.85 12.77 -0.05
N LYS A 75 -5.74 11.45 0.07
CA LYS A 75 -5.21 10.55 -0.96
C LYS A 75 -6.06 9.31 -1.04
N TYR A 76 -6.21 8.79 -2.25
CA TYR A 76 -6.97 7.61 -2.56
C TYR A 76 -6.09 6.56 -3.21
N PHE A 77 -6.44 5.30 -2.99
CA PHE A 77 -5.90 4.17 -3.71
C PHE A 77 -7.03 3.20 -4.04
N ILE A 78 -6.82 2.35 -5.02
CA ILE A 78 -7.71 1.21 -5.27
C ILE A 78 -6.98 -0.07 -4.89
N ARG A 79 -7.67 -0.99 -4.24
CA ARG A 79 -7.17 -2.33 -3.90
C ARG A 79 -8.16 -3.38 -4.37
N ARG A 80 -7.74 -4.64 -4.41
CA ARG A 80 -8.66 -5.75 -4.69
C ARG A 80 -9.56 -6.01 -3.50
N LEU A 81 -10.83 -6.33 -3.76
CA LEU A 81 -11.80 -6.73 -2.72
C LEU A 81 -11.40 -8.04 -2.05
N GLU A 82 -10.96 -9.00 -2.87
CA GLU A 82 -10.43 -10.27 -2.39
C GLU A 82 -8.96 -10.39 -2.82
N PRO A 83 -8.09 -10.98 -1.97
CA PRO A 83 -6.73 -11.31 -2.34
C PRO A 83 -6.70 -12.18 -3.60
N SER A 84 -5.67 -12.02 -4.43
CA SER A 84 -5.42 -13.00 -5.50
C SER A 84 -5.08 -14.33 -4.84
N ASN A 85 -5.79 -15.40 -5.19
CA ASN A 85 -5.34 -16.76 -4.88
C ASN A 85 -4.14 -17.17 -5.74
N ASP A 86 -3.81 -16.38 -6.75
CA ASP A 86 -2.59 -16.54 -7.55
C ASP A 86 -1.38 -16.16 -6.70
N VAL A 87 -0.88 -17.12 -5.94
CA VAL A 87 0.48 -17.06 -5.42
C VAL A 87 1.39 -17.30 -6.61
N ASP A 88 2.17 -16.29 -7.00
CA ASP A 88 3.21 -16.49 -8.00
C ASP A 88 4.14 -17.61 -7.50
N PRO A 89 4.26 -18.74 -8.21
CA PRO A 89 5.12 -19.84 -7.79
C PRO A 89 6.59 -19.44 -7.74
N HIS A 90 6.98 -18.36 -8.41
CA HIS A 90 8.36 -17.88 -8.49
C HIS A 90 8.43 -16.41 -8.05
N PRO A 91 8.18 -16.10 -6.76
CA PRO A 91 8.23 -14.73 -6.28
C PRO A 91 9.63 -14.17 -6.51
N THR A 92 9.69 -12.92 -6.99
CA THR A 92 10.95 -12.20 -7.18
C THR A 92 11.72 -12.09 -5.87
N GLU A 93 13.03 -11.91 -5.96
CA GLU A 93 13.87 -11.77 -4.76
C GLU A 93 13.43 -10.58 -3.90
N GLU A 94 13.08 -9.45 -4.52
CA GLU A 94 12.58 -8.27 -3.82
C GLU A 94 11.26 -8.54 -3.09
N PHE A 95 10.39 -9.35 -3.68
CA PHE A 95 9.14 -9.75 -3.03
C PHE A 95 9.42 -10.64 -1.81
N ARG A 96 10.35 -11.59 -1.91
CA ARG A 96 10.76 -12.44 -0.77
C ARG A 96 11.37 -11.60 0.35
N ARG A 97 12.29 -10.68 0.02
CA ARG A 97 12.87 -9.70 0.95
C ARG A 97 11.78 -8.86 1.62
N LEU A 98 10.79 -8.40 0.85
CA LEU A 98 9.64 -7.66 1.37
C LEU A 98 8.83 -8.48 2.37
N ILE A 99 8.45 -9.71 2.03
CA ILE A 99 7.66 -10.57 2.92
C ILE A 99 8.39 -10.82 4.24
N LEU A 100 9.70 -11.06 4.22
CA LEU A 100 10.50 -11.26 5.43
C LEU A 100 10.56 -9.98 6.28
N VAL A 101 10.81 -8.83 5.66
CA VAL A 101 10.82 -7.54 6.37
C VAL A 101 9.45 -7.25 7.01
N LEU A 102 8.37 -7.41 6.25
CA LEU A 102 7.00 -7.23 6.76
C LEU A 102 6.70 -8.20 7.91
N THR A 103 7.15 -9.44 7.81
CA THR A 103 7.01 -10.44 8.88
C THR A 103 7.65 -9.98 10.18
N PHE A 104 8.91 -9.56 10.15
CA PHE A 104 9.59 -9.11 11.35
C PHE A 104 8.95 -7.86 11.95
N VAL A 105 8.51 -6.91 11.11
CA VAL A 105 7.77 -5.73 11.57
C VAL A 105 6.46 -6.15 12.26
N VAL A 106 5.71 -7.10 11.70
CA VAL A 106 4.46 -7.61 12.31
C VAL A 106 4.73 -8.34 13.64
N LEU A 107 5.77 -9.17 13.71
CA LEU A 107 6.15 -9.90 14.92
C LEU A 107 6.64 -8.97 16.03
N GLU A 108 7.29 -7.86 15.68
CA GLU A 108 7.71 -6.78 16.59
C GLU A 108 6.58 -5.76 16.83
N GLN A 109 5.32 -6.21 16.86
CA GLN A 109 4.15 -5.37 17.19
C GLN A 109 3.97 -4.14 16.28
N LYS A 110 4.26 -4.29 14.98
CA LYS A 110 4.11 -3.28 13.90
C LYS A 110 5.13 -2.14 13.92
N SER A 111 6.15 -2.19 14.78
CA SER A 111 7.14 -1.13 14.92
C SER A 111 8.49 -1.70 15.33
N VAL A 112 9.55 -1.43 14.55
CA VAL A 112 10.89 -1.98 14.81
C VAL A 112 11.98 -0.97 14.49
N GLU A 113 12.98 -0.87 15.37
CA GLU A 113 14.17 -0.07 15.12
C GLU A 113 14.98 -0.65 13.95
N ILE A 114 15.50 0.20 13.05
CA ILE A 114 16.26 -0.26 11.87
C ILE A 114 17.42 -1.18 12.24
N SER A 115 18.18 -0.82 13.29
CA SER A 115 19.32 -1.59 13.79
C SER A 115 18.91 -3.00 14.24
N ARG A 116 17.77 -3.11 14.95
CA ARG A 116 17.19 -4.39 15.40
C ARG A 116 16.69 -5.21 14.22
N LEU A 117 15.99 -4.58 13.27
CA LEU A 117 15.49 -5.26 12.07
C LEU A 117 16.64 -5.84 11.25
N TRP A 118 17.71 -5.08 11.06
CA TRP A 118 18.94 -5.56 10.41
C TRP A 118 19.51 -6.78 11.12
N PHE A 119 19.71 -6.70 12.44
CA PHE A 119 20.22 -7.82 13.24
C PHE A 119 19.40 -9.10 13.10
N LEU A 120 18.06 -8.98 13.04
CA LEU A 120 17.17 -10.13 12.85
C LEU A 120 17.31 -10.75 11.45
N LEU A 121 17.45 -9.90 10.43
CA LEU A 121 17.51 -10.32 9.03
C LEU A 121 18.88 -10.87 8.62
N GLN A 122 19.97 -10.46 9.28
CA GLN A 122 21.31 -10.98 9.00
C GLN A 122 21.38 -12.51 9.01
N LYS A 123 20.60 -13.16 9.88
CA LYS A 123 20.57 -14.63 9.99
C LYS A 123 19.82 -15.34 8.86
N THR A 124 19.13 -14.59 8.01
CA THR A 124 18.33 -15.13 6.91
C THR A 124 19.09 -15.17 5.59
N GLU A 125 20.27 -14.54 5.52
CA GLU A 125 21.12 -14.45 4.32
C GLU A 125 20.43 -13.85 3.09
N VAL A 126 19.26 -13.20 3.24
CA VAL A 126 18.51 -12.56 2.14
C VAL A 126 19.04 -11.19 1.75
N PHE A 127 19.97 -10.63 2.52
CA PHE A 127 20.65 -9.37 2.22
C PHE A 127 22.15 -9.60 2.27
N GLU A 128 22.87 -9.08 1.28
CA GLU A 128 24.32 -9.29 1.15
C GLU A 128 25.11 -8.42 2.14
N SER A 129 24.57 -7.25 2.50
CA SER A 129 25.22 -6.26 3.35
C SER A 129 24.21 -5.29 3.96
N GLU A 130 24.68 -4.46 4.90
CA GLU A 130 23.86 -3.39 5.50
C GLU A 130 23.51 -2.30 4.47
N ASP A 131 24.38 -2.07 3.49
CA ASP A 131 24.13 -1.13 2.39
C ASP A 131 23.01 -1.65 1.47
N ASP A 132 23.05 -2.94 1.09
CA ASP A 132 21.97 -3.61 0.33
C ASP A 132 20.63 -3.53 1.08
N PHE A 133 20.64 -3.82 2.38
CA PHE A 133 19.45 -3.66 3.23
C PHE A 133 18.94 -2.21 3.25
N SER A 134 19.83 -1.23 3.33
CA SER A 134 19.48 0.20 3.35
C SER A 134 18.87 0.67 2.02
N GLU A 135 19.39 0.18 0.89
CA GLU A 135 18.83 0.43 -0.44
C GLU A 135 17.44 -0.19 -0.59
N PHE A 136 17.28 -1.44 -0.14
CA PHE A 136 15.98 -2.11 -0.09
C PHE A 136 14.97 -1.32 0.76
N LEU A 137 15.35 -0.84 1.96
CA LEU A 137 14.47 -0.03 2.79
C LEU A 137 14.05 1.27 2.09
N ARG A 138 14.96 1.91 1.36
CA ARG A 138 14.65 3.12 0.57
C ARG A 138 13.64 2.81 -0.52
N TRP A 139 13.81 1.70 -1.24
CA TRP A 139 12.86 1.22 -2.23
C TRP A 139 11.49 0.93 -1.62
N ALA A 140 11.43 0.13 -0.55
CA ALA A 140 10.17 -0.29 0.08
C ALA A 140 9.39 0.91 0.66
N LYS A 141 10.10 1.91 1.20
CA LYS A 141 9.52 3.21 1.61
C LYS A 141 9.00 4.00 0.42
N GLY A 142 9.77 4.07 -0.67
CA GLY A 142 9.36 4.73 -1.91
C GLY A 142 8.09 4.11 -2.52
N GLN A 143 7.94 2.79 -2.38
CA GLN A 143 6.74 2.05 -2.79
C GLN A 143 5.56 2.18 -1.82
N GLY A 144 5.77 2.75 -0.62
CA GLY A 144 4.72 2.94 0.40
C GLY A 144 4.43 1.72 1.27
N TYR A 145 5.23 0.65 1.18
CA TYR A 145 5.07 -0.55 2.04
C TYR A 145 5.59 -0.30 3.46
N LEU A 146 6.62 0.53 3.59
CA LEU A 146 7.22 0.89 4.86
C LEU A 146 7.11 2.40 5.08
N PHE A 147 7.03 2.78 6.35
CA PHE A 147 7.11 4.16 6.79
C PHE A 147 8.20 4.27 7.87
N ALA A 148 8.96 5.36 7.85
CA ALA A 148 10.02 5.60 8.83
C ALA A 148 9.66 6.81 9.68
N VAL A 149 9.73 6.64 11.00
CA VAL A 149 9.54 7.71 11.98
C VAL A 149 10.84 7.86 12.75
N ARG A 150 11.23 9.11 13.00
CA ARG A 150 12.27 9.41 13.96
C ARG A 150 11.61 9.50 15.33
N ASP A 151 11.95 8.58 16.21
CA ASP A 151 11.49 8.55 17.60
C ASP A 151 12.70 8.87 18.48
N GLU A 152 12.67 10.04 19.11
CA GLU A 152 13.83 10.62 19.80
C GLU A 152 15.10 10.67 18.91
N GLU A 153 16.04 9.75 19.15
CA GLU A 153 17.30 9.58 18.41
C GLU A 153 17.32 8.32 17.53
N ARG A 154 16.24 7.54 17.53
CA ARG A 154 16.15 6.26 16.83
C ARG A 154 15.33 6.39 15.56
N LEU A 155 15.75 5.63 14.53
CA LEU A 155 14.97 5.46 13.32
C LEU A 155 14.17 4.16 13.44
N VAL A 156 12.85 4.32 13.47
CA VAL A 156 11.89 3.24 13.62
C VAL A 156 11.13 3.06 12.31
N ILE A 157 10.98 1.81 11.90
CA ILE A 157 10.20 1.40 10.75
C ILE A 157 8.86 0.85 11.20
N THR A 158 7.79 1.34 10.58
CA THR A 158 6.43 0.82 10.71
C THR A 158 5.90 0.42 9.33
N LEU A 159 4.75 -0.25 9.34
CA LEU A 159 4.01 -0.57 8.12
C LEU A 159 3.49 0.72 7.48
N GLY A 160 3.66 0.86 6.16
CA GLY A 160 3.16 1.98 5.37
C GLY A 160 1.77 1.70 4.80
N TRP A 161 1.12 2.72 4.25
CA TRP A 161 -0.24 2.62 3.69
C TRP A 161 -0.43 1.46 2.69
N ARG A 162 0.57 1.17 1.85
CA ARG A 162 0.45 0.15 0.80
C ARG A 162 0.42 -1.26 1.37
N TYR A 163 1.05 -1.49 2.52
CA TYR A 163 0.89 -2.74 3.26
C TYR A 163 -0.59 -3.01 3.55
N TYR A 164 -1.33 -2.01 4.02
CA TYR A 164 -2.76 -2.18 4.33
C TYR A 164 -3.66 -2.23 3.08
N CYS A 165 -3.14 -1.90 1.90
CA CYS A 165 -3.82 -2.17 0.64
C CYS A 165 -3.61 -3.64 0.23
N ASP A 166 -2.35 -4.04 0.12
CA ASP A 166 -1.96 -5.27 -0.57
C ASP A 166 -1.94 -6.49 0.39
N PHE A 167 -1.69 -6.26 1.67
CA PHE A 167 -1.45 -7.28 2.71
C PHE A 167 -2.39 -7.14 3.91
N HIS A 168 -3.62 -6.65 3.70
CA HIS A 168 -4.58 -6.38 4.78
C HIS A 168 -5.02 -7.62 5.60
N ARG A 169 -4.83 -8.84 5.06
CA ARG A 169 -5.06 -10.13 5.74
C ARG A 169 -3.76 -10.92 5.95
N PHE A 170 -2.59 -10.30 5.82
CA PHE A 170 -1.32 -11.01 5.93
C PHE A 170 -1.08 -11.50 7.36
N ASP A 171 -0.98 -12.82 7.51
CA ASP A 171 -0.55 -13.50 8.72
C ASP A 171 0.77 -14.22 8.40
N PRO A 172 1.91 -13.84 9.02
CA PRO A 172 3.18 -14.49 8.77
C PRO A 172 3.15 -16.00 9.05
N LYS A 173 2.46 -16.43 10.11
CA LYS A 173 2.39 -17.85 10.50
C LYS A 173 1.65 -18.66 9.45
N GLU A 174 0.55 -18.14 8.92
CA GLU A 174 -0.19 -18.80 7.83
C GLU A 174 0.63 -18.82 6.55
N TYR A 175 1.25 -17.68 6.20
CA TYR A 175 2.09 -17.57 5.01
C TYR A 175 3.21 -18.62 4.99
N PHE A 176 4.02 -18.69 6.06
CA PHE A 176 5.13 -19.64 6.10
C PHE A 176 4.67 -21.09 6.19
N ARG A 177 3.54 -21.40 6.83
CA ARG A 177 2.99 -22.78 6.82
C ARG A 177 2.61 -23.24 5.43
N ASN A 178 1.97 -22.37 4.65
CA ASN A 178 1.47 -22.72 3.32
C ASN A 178 2.57 -22.67 2.24
N ASN A 179 3.69 -22.00 2.51
CA ASN A 179 4.82 -21.83 1.59
C ASN A 179 6.13 -22.45 2.11
N SER A 180 6.06 -23.33 3.11
CA SER A 180 7.22 -24.12 3.56
C SER A 180 7.53 -25.16 2.49
N TYR A 181 8.66 -24.97 1.80
CA TYR A 181 9.33 -26.00 1.01
C TYR A 181 10.12 -26.95 1.92
#